data_AF-A0A973Q553-F1
#
_entry.id   AF-A0A973Q553-F1
#
_cell.length_a   1.000
_cell.length_b   1.000
_cell.length_c   1.000
_cell.angle_alpha   90.00
_cell.angle_beta   90.00
_cell.angle_gamma   90.00
#
_symmetry.space_group_name_H-M   'P 1'
#
loop_
_entity.id
_entity.type
_entity.pdbx_description
1 polymer ?
#
loop_
_entity_poly.entity_id
_entity_poly.type
_entity_poly.pdbx_seq_one_letter_code
_entity_poly.pdbx_strand_id
1 'polypeptide(L)'
;MPLDDDTTARIAQPDFWPLYFFDDQAMEEYEEAREDGDEAEAEQGEVFRPEFLLDDGLGLKLDFELGTEYVDLALLAPGSGEETTVGWDDTAHFHPHVMTWSELDLLCRAAALHDPGLRHPGPMLALLLRFAFHAEGDDLDAITPVVDAAFEAVRPAAVDGGDAPRRPARVRSETREWFDLRDLRGTGLRWVVRPDGHRAVAQPDGGDGMPLYSLRAPEAEEFPFAAWSALLSRAEDLLTAVRSDPALRAADVRAALEACTGPEGHTHLAPLAAALSAAGFRHSALLRAVGEPIARAEAAWAVETLAARPRGSVTAAWFGPSPLTGSRTWRLALTLPAAGRPYRFAQDVAAELSAALEDAGLGWAETTGSTSRQDENGTYVLVENLLDVLVRDDLPGAVGLISRVLHARQAAETAVLRHEEQPRDRIPLPAPPA
;
A
#
# COMPACT_ATOMS: atom_id res chain seq x y z
N MET A 1 -19.68 9.32 7.06
CA MET A 1 -19.75 8.82 8.44
C MET A 1 -18.35 8.38 8.75
N PRO A 2 -17.84 8.65 9.97
CA PRO A 2 -16.58 8.05 10.39
C PRO A 2 -16.68 6.53 10.18
N LEU A 3 -15.54 5.87 10.00
CA LEU A 3 -15.47 4.41 10.13
C LEU A 3 -16.32 4.00 11.34
N ASP A 4 -17.14 2.98 11.19
CA ASP A 4 -17.93 2.51 12.33
C ASP A 4 -17.01 2.15 13.51
N ASP A 5 -17.56 2.22 14.71
CA ASP A 5 -16.77 2.04 15.94
C ASP A 5 -16.11 0.66 15.99
N ASP A 6 -16.75 -0.35 15.40
CA ASP A 6 -16.27 -1.74 15.33
C ASP A 6 -15.05 -1.86 14.42
N THR A 7 -15.12 -1.32 13.19
CA THR A 7 -14.00 -1.24 12.25
C THR A 7 -12.84 -0.45 12.85
N THR A 8 -13.14 0.68 13.51
CA THR A 8 -12.12 1.50 14.17
C THR A 8 -11.42 0.73 15.30
N ALA A 9 -12.17 0.01 16.13
CA ALA A 9 -11.63 -0.80 17.20
C ALA A 9 -10.80 -1.98 16.66
N ARG A 10 -11.25 -2.61 15.57
CA ARG A 10 -10.57 -3.73 14.94
C ARG A 10 -9.24 -3.32 14.31
N ILE A 11 -9.21 -2.20 13.56
CA ILE A 11 -8.00 -1.67 12.91
C ILE A 11 -6.84 -1.44 13.91
N ALA A 12 -7.16 -1.14 15.16
CA ALA A 12 -6.18 -0.91 16.22
C ALA A 12 -5.59 -2.21 16.79
N GLN A 13 -6.14 -3.38 16.47
CA GLN A 13 -5.64 -4.66 16.98
C GLN A 13 -4.34 -5.07 16.26
N PRO A 14 -3.39 -5.73 16.95
CA PRO A 14 -2.08 -6.07 16.39
C PRO A 14 -2.13 -6.99 15.16
N ASP A 15 -3.10 -7.90 15.13
CA ASP A 15 -3.32 -8.93 14.12
C ASP A 15 -4.07 -8.43 12.88
N PHE A 16 -4.77 -7.30 12.97
CA PHE A 16 -5.60 -6.78 11.87
C PHE A 16 -4.80 -6.57 10.59
N TRP A 17 -3.67 -5.86 10.68
CA TRP A 17 -2.89 -5.47 9.50
C TRP A 17 -2.17 -6.64 8.84
N PRO A 18 -1.53 -7.56 9.59
CA PRO A 18 -1.06 -8.83 9.02
C PRO A 18 -2.16 -9.59 8.27
N LEU A 19 -3.35 -9.75 8.88
CA LEU A 19 -4.47 -10.43 8.22
C LEU A 19 -5.01 -9.67 7.01
N TYR A 20 -5.11 -8.34 7.09
CA TYR A 20 -5.59 -7.51 6.00
C TYR A 20 -4.65 -7.50 4.79
N PHE A 21 -3.33 -7.62 5.03
CA PHE A 21 -2.31 -7.72 4.00
C PHE A 21 -1.98 -9.15 3.58
N PHE A 22 -2.71 -10.15 4.11
CA PHE A 22 -2.54 -11.57 3.78
C PHE A 22 -1.15 -12.11 4.12
N ASP A 23 -0.64 -11.75 5.30
CA ASP A 23 0.58 -12.35 5.83
C ASP A 23 0.36 -13.86 6.09
N ASP A 24 1.07 -14.71 5.35
CA ASP A 24 0.93 -16.18 5.39
C ASP A 24 0.96 -16.73 6.83
N GLN A 25 1.87 -16.22 7.66
CA GLN A 25 2.01 -16.70 9.04
C GLN A 25 0.80 -16.28 9.88
N ALA A 26 0.38 -15.02 9.80
CA ALA A 26 -0.80 -14.55 10.51
C ALA A 26 -2.08 -15.28 10.05
N MET A 27 -2.17 -15.63 8.77
CA MET A 27 -3.27 -16.43 8.21
C MET A 27 -3.26 -17.86 8.75
N GLU A 28 -2.11 -18.56 8.73
CA GLU A 28 -1.97 -19.91 9.32
C GLU A 28 -2.31 -19.88 10.81
N GLU A 29 -1.79 -18.91 11.57
CA GLU A 29 -2.10 -18.74 13.01
C GLU A 29 -3.58 -18.47 13.27
N TYR A 30 -4.24 -17.68 12.42
CA TYR A 30 -5.66 -17.36 12.54
C TYR A 30 -6.55 -18.57 12.21
N GLU A 31 -6.20 -19.34 11.18
CA GLU A 31 -6.88 -20.59 10.82
C GLU A 31 -6.73 -21.63 11.93
N GLU A 32 -5.51 -21.86 12.44
CA GLU A 32 -5.25 -22.79 13.55
C GLU A 32 -6.05 -22.40 14.80
N ALA A 33 -6.06 -21.12 15.16
CA ALA A 33 -6.82 -20.62 16.31
C ALA A 33 -8.33 -20.82 16.16
N ARG A 34 -8.84 -20.77 14.92
CA ARG A 34 -10.26 -21.01 14.61
C ARG A 34 -10.61 -22.50 14.67
N GLU A 35 -9.70 -23.40 14.27
CA GLU A 35 -9.91 -24.85 14.32
C GLU A 35 -9.88 -25.40 15.76
N ASP A 36 -9.10 -24.79 16.66
CA ASP A 36 -8.95 -25.20 18.06
C ASP A 36 -10.05 -24.65 19.01
N GLY A 37 -10.90 -23.72 18.54
CA GLY A 37 -12.00 -23.13 19.31
C GLY A 37 -13.25 -24.01 19.37
N ASP A 38 -13.99 -24.00 20.49
CA ASP A 38 -15.29 -24.67 20.61
C ASP A 38 -16.23 -24.18 19.48
N GLU A 39 -16.64 -25.10 18.58
CA GLU A 39 -17.46 -24.90 17.36
C GLU A 39 -18.77 -24.08 17.53
N ALA A 40 -19.15 -23.73 18.77
CA ALA A 40 -20.40 -23.04 19.11
C ALA A 40 -20.35 -21.51 18.93
N GLU A 41 -19.16 -20.91 18.87
CA GLU A 41 -18.95 -19.48 18.56
C GLU A 41 -18.01 -19.29 17.36
N ALA A 42 -17.96 -20.25 16.43
CA ALA A 42 -17.49 -20.01 15.07
C ALA A 42 -18.52 -19.12 14.34
N GLU A 43 -18.76 -17.93 14.89
CA GLU A 43 -19.62 -16.91 14.33
C GLU A 43 -19.09 -16.56 12.92
N GLN A 44 -20.03 -16.23 12.04
CA GLN A 44 -19.78 -15.79 10.68
C GLN A 44 -18.61 -14.81 10.67
N GLY A 45 -17.61 -15.00 9.81
CA GLY A 45 -16.45 -14.12 9.83
C GLY A 45 -16.89 -12.67 9.71
N GLU A 46 -16.24 -11.81 10.49
CA GLU A 46 -16.62 -10.42 10.63
C GLU A 46 -16.37 -9.73 9.28
N VAL A 47 -17.46 -9.40 8.57
CA VAL A 47 -17.38 -8.70 7.27
C VAL A 47 -17.36 -7.20 7.51
N PHE A 48 -16.26 -6.57 7.13
CA PHE A 48 -16.03 -5.13 7.25
C PHE A 48 -16.47 -4.43 5.98
N ARG A 49 -17.23 -3.34 6.14
CA ARG A 49 -17.78 -2.57 5.01
C ARG A 49 -17.58 -1.06 5.15
N PRO A 50 -16.33 -0.57 5.27
CA PRO A 50 -16.12 0.85 5.45
C PRO A 50 -16.48 1.64 4.19
N GLU A 51 -17.29 2.69 4.38
CA GLU A 51 -17.71 3.61 3.33
C GLU A 51 -16.98 4.95 3.45
N PHE A 52 -16.29 5.34 2.38
CA PHE A 52 -15.60 6.62 2.24
C PHE A 52 -16.42 7.53 1.32
N LEU A 53 -17.44 8.14 1.92
CA LEU A 53 -18.37 9.01 1.22
C LEU A 53 -17.77 10.40 0.97
N LEU A 54 -17.98 10.90 -0.24
CA LEU A 54 -18.05 12.33 -0.49
C LEU A 54 -19.53 12.76 -0.38
N ASP A 55 -19.89 13.91 -0.95
CA ASP A 55 -21.28 14.33 -1.08
C ASP A 55 -21.91 13.87 -2.41
N ASP A 56 -23.19 14.21 -2.59
CA ASP A 56 -24.02 13.83 -3.75
C ASP A 56 -24.14 12.30 -3.98
N GLY A 57 -23.88 11.50 -2.96
CA GLY A 57 -23.94 10.03 -3.03
C GLY A 57 -22.78 9.41 -3.80
N LEU A 58 -21.69 10.15 -4.01
CA LEU A 58 -20.44 9.65 -4.56
C LEU A 58 -19.54 9.17 -3.43
N GLY A 59 -18.85 8.04 -3.62
CA GLY A 59 -17.91 7.53 -2.63
C GLY A 59 -17.27 6.22 -3.04
N LEU A 60 -16.47 5.67 -2.15
CA LEU A 60 -15.90 4.33 -2.26
C LEU A 60 -16.37 3.47 -1.10
N LYS A 61 -16.51 2.18 -1.33
CA LYS A 61 -16.82 1.19 -0.30
C LYS A 61 -15.83 0.04 -0.42
N LEU A 62 -15.31 -0.42 0.71
CA LEU A 62 -14.63 -1.70 0.77
C LEU A 62 -15.58 -2.78 1.28
N ASP A 63 -15.38 -4.01 0.85
CA ASP A 63 -16.01 -5.19 1.43
C ASP A 63 -14.93 -6.28 1.59
N PHE A 64 -14.68 -6.71 2.83
CA PHE A 64 -13.70 -7.76 3.13
C PHE A 64 -14.02 -8.48 4.44
N GLU A 65 -13.58 -9.73 4.52
CA GLU A 65 -13.60 -10.53 5.75
C GLU A 65 -12.16 -10.87 6.13
N LEU A 66 -11.77 -10.63 7.38
CA LEU A 66 -10.41 -10.93 7.83
C LEU A 66 -10.17 -12.44 7.85
N GLY A 67 -8.98 -12.85 7.42
CA GLY A 67 -8.69 -14.28 7.26
C GLY A 67 -9.30 -14.88 5.98
N THR A 68 -10.00 -14.07 5.17
CA THR A 68 -10.32 -14.45 3.79
C THR A 68 -9.40 -13.66 2.87
N GLU A 69 -8.76 -14.36 1.94
CA GLU A 69 -7.86 -13.77 0.94
C GLU A 69 -8.65 -12.99 -0.14
N TYR A 70 -9.56 -12.10 0.27
CA TYR A 70 -10.37 -11.32 -0.66
C TYR A 70 -10.79 -9.95 -0.09
N VAL A 71 -10.49 -8.88 -0.83
CA VAL A 71 -10.97 -7.51 -0.56
C VAL A 71 -11.54 -6.91 -1.84
N ASP A 72 -12.81 -6.51 -1.83
CA ASP A 72 -13.44 -5.77 -2.93
C ASP A 72 -13.41 -4.25 -2.67
N LEU A 73 -13.23 -3.49 -3.74
CA LEU A 73 -13.40 -2.04 -3.78
C LEU A 73 -14.50 -1.71 -4.79
N ALA A 74 -15.57 -1.10 -4.29
CA ALA A 74 -16.70 -0.65 -5.09
C ALA A 74 -16.81 0.88 -5.13
N LEU A 75 -17.31 1.38 -6.27
CA LEU A 75 -17.73 2.76 -6.46
C LEU A 75 -19.20 2.91 -6.07
N LEU A 76 -19.46 3.92 -5.23
CA LEU A 76 -20.79 4.41 -4.92
C LEU A 76 -21.08 5.61 -5.83
N ALA A 77 -22.19 5.57 -6.58
CA ALA A 77 -22.61 6.66 -7.45
C ALA A 77 -24.13 6.86 -7.43
N PRO A 78 -24.60 8.11 -7.51
CA PRO A 78 -26.03 8.39 -7.54
C PRO A 78 -26.69 7.77 -8.78
N GLY A 79 -27.78 7.05 -8.57
CA GLY A 79 -28.61 6.50 -9.64
C GLY A 79 -28.13 5.16 -10.22
N SER A 80 -27.02 4.58 -9.75
CA SER A 80 -26.59 3.23 -10.17
C SER A 80 -27.46 2.12 -9.59
N GLY A 81 -28.20 2.37 -8.49
CA GLY A 81 -29.06 1.38 -7.82
C GLY A 81 -28.29 0.29 -7.06
N GLU A 82 -27.11 -0.05 -7.54
CA GLU A 82 -26.15 -1.01 -6.98
C GLU A 82 -24.74 -0.40 -6.99
N GLU A 83 -23.92 -0.80 -6.02
CA GLU A 83 -22.48 -0.50 -6.00
C GLU A 83 -21.78 -1.22 -7.16
N THR A 84 -20.74 -0.61 -7.72
CA THR A 84 -20.02 -1.18 -8.88
C THR A 84 -18.59 -1.47 -8.51
N THR A 85 -18.17 -2.74 -8.53
CA THR A 85 -16.78 -3.13 -8.33
C THR A 85 -15.85 -2.41 -9.30
N VAL A 86 -14.83 -1.76 -8.76
CA VAL A 86 -13.79 -1.06 -9.51
C VAL A 86 -12.42 -1.68 -9.33
N GLY A 87 -12.25 -2.54 -8.31
CA GLY A 87 -11.09 -3.41 -8.11
C GLY A 87 -11.36 -4.41 -6.98
N TRP A 88 -10.50 -5.42 -6.89
CA TRP A 88 -10.46 -6.38 -5.80
C TRP A 88 -8.99 -6.76 -5.49
N ASP A 89 -8.76 -7.59 -4.50
CA ASP A 89 -7.46 -8.15 -4.15
C ASP A 89 -7.70 -9.55 -3.61
N ASP A 90 -7.27 -10.58 -4.34
CA ASP A 90 -7.63 -11.98 -4.08
C ASP A 90 -6.44 -12.93 -3.91
N THR A 91 -5.22 -12.39 -3.72
CA THR A 91 -3.89 -13.06 -3.66
C THR A 91 -3.49 -13.85 -4.91
N ALA A 92 -4.44 -14.49 -5.57
CA ALA A 92 -4.26 -15.34 -6.74
C ALA A 92 -4.00 -14.55 -8.02
N HIS A 93 -4.57 -13.36 -8.14
CA HIS A 93 -4.35 -12.45 -9.26
C HIS A 93 -3.64 -11.20 -8.75
N PHE A 94 -2.59 -10.79 -9.46
CA PHE A 94 -1.86 -9.57 -9.15
C PHE A 94 -2.77 -8.35 -9.31
N HIS A 95 -3.40 -7.96 -8.19
CA HIS A 95 -4.20 -6.77 -7.87
C HIS A 95 -4.73 -5.97 -9.08
N PRO A 96 -6.04 -5.97 -9.39
CA PRO A 96 -6.65 -5.00 -10.29
C PRO A 96 -6.38 -3.57 -9.78
N HIS A 97 -5.27 -2.99 -10.23
CA HIS A 97 -4.88 -1.64 -9.88
C HIS A 97 -5.88 -0.67 -10.48
N VAL A 98 -6.49 0.13 -9.62
CA VAL A 98 -7.61 0.99 -10.00
C VAL A 98 -7.16 2.44 -10.17
N MET A 99 -6.21 2.90 -9.35
CA MET A 99 -5.94 4.34 -9.24
C MET A 99 -4.45 4.68 -9.17
N THR A 100 -4.10 5.87 -9.66
CA THR A 100 -2.77 6.44 -9.39
C THR A 100 -2.65 6.87 -7.93
N TRP A 101 -1.42 7.00 -7.43
CA TRP A 101 -1.17 7.70 -6.16
C TRP A 101 -1.91 9.05 -6.07
N SER A 102 -1.81 9.86 -7.13
CA SER A 102 -2.42 11.20 -7.16
C SER A 102 -3.95 11.20 -7.11
N GLU A 103 -4.60 10.14 -7.59
CA GLU A 103 -6.05 9.94 -7.46
C GLU A 103 -6.40 9.53 -6.02
N LEU A 104 -5.64 8.60 -5.42
CA LEU A 104 -5.84 8.17 -4.03
C LEU A 104 -5.66 9.33 -3.02
N ASP A 105 -4.56 10.09 -3.14
CA ASP A 105 -4.28 11.26 -2.30
C ASP A 105 -5.40 12.31 -2.41
N LEU A 106 -5.87 12.59 -3.64
CA LEU A 106 -6.98 13.51 -3.88
C LEU A 106 -8.27 13.04 -3.16
N LEU A 107 -8.63 11.77 -3.32
CA LEU A 107 -9.85 11.21 -2.73
C LEU A 107 -9.78 11.23 -1.19
N CYS A 108 -8.63 10.88 -0.61
CA CYS A 108 -8.45 10.92 0.84
C CYS A 108 -8.56 12.34 1.40
N ARG A 109 -7.98 13.34 0.73
CA ARG A 109 -8.12 14.75 1.12
C ARG A 109 -9.57 15.21 1.04
N ALA A 110 -10.28 14.86 -0.03
CA ALA A 110 -11.69 15.23 -0.21
C ALA A 110 -12.59 14.58 0.84
N ALA A 111 -12.39 13.29 1.13
CA ALA A 111 -13.10 12.59 2.19
C ALA A 111 -12.84 13.23 3.56
N ALA A 112 -11.60 13.61 3.87
CA ALA A 112 -11.27 14.30 5.12
C ALA A 112 -11.92 15.68 5.27
N LEU A 113 -12.19 16.38 4.15
CA LEU A 113 -12.94 17.64 4.15
C LEU A 113 -14.43 17.42 4.36
N HIS A 114 -14.98 16.35 3.81
CA HIS A 114 -16.39 15.97 3.95
C HIS A 114 -16.69 15.42 5.35
N ASP A 115 -15.84 14.51 5.82
CA ASP A 115 -15.92 13.89 7.14
C ASP A 115 -14.63 14.17 7.94
N PRO A 116 -14.65 15.14 8.86
CA PRO A 116 -13.49 15.45 9.67
C PRO A 116 -13.00 14.27 10.53
N GLY A 117 -13.82 13.24 10.81
CA GLY A 117 -13.39 12.03 11.52
C GLY A 117 -12.37 11.23 10.72
N LEU A 118 -12.47 11.26 9.39
CA LEU A 118 -11.53 10.63 8.46
C LEU A 118 -10.31 11.54 8.26
N ARG A 119 -9.36 11.50 9.20
CA ARG A 119 -8.09 12.23 9.05
C ARG A 119 -7.34 11.80 7.78
N HIS A 120 -6.59 12.73 7.21
CA HIS A 120 -5.63 12.46 6.14
C HIS A 120 -4.26 13.03 6.52
N PRO A 121 -3.16 12.30 6.33
CA PRO A 121 -3.11 10.85 6.14
C PRO A 121 -3.77 10.10 7.30
N GLY A 122 -4.30 8.90 7.05
CA GLY A 122 -5.08 8.18 8.05
C GLY A 122 -5.72 6.89 7.52
N PRO A 123 -6.78 6.39 8.17
CA PRO A 123 -7.34 5.06 7.91
C PRO A 123 -7.74 4.79 6.45
N MET A 124 -8.40 5.76 5.80
CA MET A 124 -8.79 5.61 4.40
C MET A 124 -7.57 5.38 3.50
N LEU A 125 -6.48 6.12 3.72
CA LEU A 125 -5.26 5.94 2.94
C LEU A 125 -4.66 4.56 3.22
N ALA A 126 -4.50 4.19 4.48
CA ALA A 126 -3.91 2.91 4.89
C ALA A 126 -4.64 1.70 4.28
N LEU A 127 -5.98 1.72 4.28
CA LEU A 127 -6.80 0.65 3.71
C LEU A 127 -6.76 0.62 2.18
N LEU A 128 -6.85 1.78 1.52
CA LEU A 128 -6.96 1.88 0.07
C LEU A 128 -5.63 1.83 -0.69
N LEU A 129 -4.49 1.94 0.01
CA LEU A 129 -3.16 1.86 -0.58
C LEU A 129 -2.95 0.61 -1.45
N ARG A 130 -3.61 -0.50 -1.12
CA ARG A 130 -3.52 -1.74 -1.89
C ARG A 130 -4.00 -1.61 -3.34
N PHE A 131 -4.92 -0.68 -3.60
CA PHE A 131 -5.52 -0.41 -4.92
C PHE A 131 -4.80 0.68 -5.71
N ALA A 132 -3.81 1.34 -5.10
CA ALA A 132 -2.97 2.33 -5.73
C ALA A 132 -1.57 1.79 -5.99
N PHE A 133 -0.95 2.27 -7.07
CA PHE A 133 0.40 1.91 -7.45
C PHE A 133 1.27 3.15 -7.62
N HIS A 134 2.57 2.92 -7.49
CA HIS A 134 3.59 3.91 -7.77
C HIS A 134 3.96 3.83 -9.26
N ALA A 135 3.69 4.91 -9.98
CA ALA A 135 3.90 5.00 -11.42
C ALA A 135 5.14 5.84 -11.76
N GLU A 136 5.54 5.81 -13.03
CA GLU A 136 6.61 6.67 -13.54
C GLU A 136 6.26 8.16 -13.33
N GLY A 137 7.17 8.90 -12.69
CA GLY A 137 7.03 10.33 -12.43
C GLY A 137 6.34 10.71 -11.12
N ASP A 138 5.91 9.72 -10.32
CA ASP A 138 5.46 9.96 -8.95
C ASP A 138 6.65 10.38 -8.05
N ASP A 139 6.43 11.34 -7.15
CA ASP A 139 7.46 11.91 -6.28
C ASP A 139 7.49 11.20 -4.92
N LEU A 140 8.53 10.37 -4.70
CA LEU A 140 8.68 9.63 -3.44
C LEU A 140 8.90 10.54 -2.24
N ASP A 141 9.46 11.73 -2.43
CA ASP A 141 9.68 12.72 -1.35
C ASP A 141 8.32 13.22 -0.82
N ALA A 142 7.30 13.26 -1.68
CA ALA A 142 5.93 13.57 -1.31
C ALA A 142 5.14 12.35 -0.80
N ILE A 143 5.36 11.16 -1.37
CA ILE A 143 4.56 9.96 -1.08
C ILE A 143 4.94 9.34 0.26
N THR A 144 6.23 9.09 0.45
CA THR A 144 6.73 8.27 1.57
C THR A 144 6.28 8.80 2.92
N PRO A 145 6.36 10.12 3.21
CA PRO A 145 5.90 10.64 4.50
C PRO A 145 4.39 10.56 4.71
N VAL A 146 3.60 10.58 3.64
CA VAL A 146 2.13 10.50 3.71
C VAL A 146 1.70 9.08 4.00
N VAL A 147 2.31 8.10 3.32
CA VAL A 147 2.06 6.67 3.58
C VAL A 147 2.50 6.27 4.99
N ASP A 148 3.71 6.66 5.39
CA ASP A 148 4.26 6.38 6.72
C ASP A 148 3.38 6.96 7.84
N ALA A 149 2.91 8.20 7.66
CA ALA A 149 2.00 8.85 8.61
C ALA A 149 0.59 8.21 8.65
N ALA A 150 0.11 7.62 7.55
CA ALA A 150 -1.18 6.91 7.57
C ALA A 150 -1.09 5.62 8.40
N PHE A 151 -0.01 4.86 8.26
CA PHE A 151 0.24 3.69 9.10
C PHE A 151 0.54 4.08 10.56
N GLU A 152 1.24 5.19 10.81
CA GLU A 152 1.41 5.70 12.17
C GLU A 152 0.07 6.10 12.82
N ALA A 153 -0.87 6.66 12.04
CA ALA A 153 -2.17 7.09 12.56
C ALA A 153 -3.08 5.91 12.98
N VAL A 154 -3.01 4.78 12.27
CA VAL A 154 -3.80 3.57 12.57
C VAL A 154 -3.06 2.56 13.45
N ARG A 155 -1.72 2.62 13.47
CA ARG A 155 -0.85 1.84 14.34
C ARG A 155 0.19 2.75 15.02
N PRO A 156 -0.24 3.56 16.00
CA PRO A 156 0.70 4.31 16.83
C PRO A 156 1.57 3.27 17.51
N ALA A 157 2.86 3.23 17.17
CA ALA A 157 3.74 2.10 17.45
C ALA A 157 3.47 1.47 18.83
N ALA A 158 2.96 0.23 18.83
CA ALA A 158 3.33 -0.67 19.92
C ALA A 158 4.86 -0.74 19.85
N VAL A 159 5.51 -0.55 20.98
CA VAL A 159 6.96 -0.67 21.12
C VAL A 159 7.39 -1.99 20.48
N ASP A 160 7.90 -1.96 19.25
CA ASP A 160 8.74 -3.04 18.73
C ASP A 160 9.81 -3.25 19.80
N GLY A 161 9.76 -4.41 20.44
CA GLY A 161 10.36 -4.62 21.76
C GLY A 161 11.78 -4.09 21.88
N GLY A 162 11.98 -3.18 22.85
CA GLY A 162 13.29 -2.83 23.40
C GLY A 162 13.71 -1.37 23.19
N ASP A 163 14.19 -0.77 24.28
CA ASP A 163 14.85 0.54 24.42
C ASP A 163 16.13 0.68 23.55
N ALA A 164 16.02 0.48 22.24
CA ALA A 164 17.09 0.81 21.31
C ALA A 164 17.05 2.31 20.99
N PRO A 165 18.18 3.04 21.07
CA PRO A 165 18.20 4.46 20.77
C PRO A 165 17.72 4.68 19.34
N ARG A 166 16.73 5.58 19.16
CA ARG A 166 16.14 6.02 17.89
C ARG A 166 17.24 6.17 16.82
N ARG A 167 17.40 5.13 16.00
CA ARG A 167 18.16 5.20 14.74
C ARG A 167 17.45 6.22 13.83
N PRO A 168 18.15 6.88 12.90
CA PRO A 168 17.52 7.82 11.98
C PRO A 168 16.31 7.16 11.31
N ALA A 169 15.23 7.94 11.17
CA ALA A 169 13.88 7.54 10.75
C ALA A 169 13.92 6.48 9.64
N ARG A 170 13.84 5.21 10.03
CA ARG A 170 13.55 4.14 9.08
C ARG A 170 12.08 4.25 8.73
N VAL A 171 11.79 4.15 7.44
CA VAL A 171 10.42 3.96 6.95
C VAL A 171 9.84 2.74 7.64
N ARG A 172 8.57 2.82 8.00
CA ARG A 172 7.82 1.71 8.57
C ARG A 172 7.83 0.49 7.64
N SER A 173 7.76 -0.72 8.21
CA SER A 173 7.76 -1.96 7.43
C SER A 173 6.60 -1.99 6.43
N GLU A 174 5.41 -1.58 6.84
CA GLU A 174 4.21 -1.57 5.99
C GLU A 174 4.37 -0.59 4.81
N THR A 175 5.05 0.54 5.03
CA THR A 175 5.32 1.51 3.98
C THR A 175 6.36 0.99 3.00
N ARG A 176 7.39 0.29 3.49
CA ARG A 176 8.40 -0.34 2.63
C ARG A 176 7.79 -1.48 1.82
N GLU A 177 6.96 -2.31 2.45
CA GLU A 177 6.28 -3.44 1.82
C GLU A 177 5.31 -2.98 0.75
N TRP A 178 4.45 -1.99 1.02
CA TRP A 178 3.62 -1.36 0.00
C TRP A 178 4.46 -0.89 -1.19
N PHE A 179 5.58 -0.19 -0.92
CA PHE A 179 6.47 0.27 -1.99
C PHE A 179 7.02 -0.90 -2.82
N ASP A 180 7.52 -1.95 -2.18
CA ASP A 180 8.09 -3.11 -2.89
C ASP A 180 7.05 -3.88 -3.72
N LEU A 181 5.82 -3.96 -3.23
CA LEU A 181 4.73 -4.70 -3.89
C LEU A 181 3.96 -3.88 -4.93
N ARG A 182 4.09 -2.56 -4.92
CA ARG A 182 3.29 -1.63 -5.74
C ARG A 182 4.12 -0.66 -6.57
N ASP A 183 5.44 -0.82 -6.59
CA ASP A 183 6.33 -0.12 -7.51
C ASP A 183 6.23 -0.72 -8.92
N LEU A 184 5.47 -0.04 -9.77
CA LEU A 184 5.30 -0.42 -11.17
C LEU A 184 6.11 0.49 -12.11
N ARG A 185 7.11 1.23 -11.59
CA ARG A 185 8.04 1.96 -12.46
C ARG A 185 8.82 1.00 -13.35
N GLY A 186 9.21 1.46 -14.53
CA GLY A 186 9.92 0.61 -15.49
C GLY A 186 9.09 -0.47 -16.20
N THR A 187 7.88 -0.79 -15.73
CA THR A 187 6.98 -1.80 -16.35
C THR A 187 6.35 -1.38 -17.68
N GLY A 188 6.62 -0.15 -18.13
CA GLY A 188 6.11 0.39 -19.39
C GLY A 188 4.64 0.84 -19.35
N LEU A 189 4.02 0.90 -18.17
CA LEU A 189 2.65 1.40 -17.96
C LEU A 189 2.44 2.81 -18.50
N ARG A 190 1.29 3.03 -19.13
CA ARG A 190 0.92 4.33 -19.71
C ARG A 190 -0.53 4.66 -19.42
N TRP A 191 -0.75 5.87 -18.94
CA TRP A 191 -2.08 6.45 -18.88
C TRP A 191 -2.46 7.01 -20.25
N VAL A 192 -3.58 6.53 -20.79
CA VAL A 192 -4.14 6.96 -22.06
C VAL A 192 -5.50 7.60 -21.84
N VAL A 193 -5.89 8.49 -22.74
CA VAL A 193 -7.24 9.07 -22.76
C VAL A 193 -8.06 8.32 -23.80
N ARG A 194 -9.16 7.72 -23.35
CA ARG A 194 -10.13 7.01 -24.20
C ARG A 194 -10.87 8.00 -25.12
N PRO A 195 -11.53 7.52 -26.19
CA PRO A 195 -12.34 8.37 -27.07
C PRO A 195 -13.46 9.13 -26.38
N ASP A 196 -13.97 8.62 -25.26
CA ASP A 196 -14.97 9.24 -24.39
C ASP A 196 -14.39 10.32 -23.44
N GLY A 197 -13.06 10.54 -23.47
CA GLY A 197 -12.36 11.52 -22.67
C GLY A 197 -11.90 11.01 -21.30
N HIS A 198 -12.18 9.76 -20.94
CA HIS A 198 -11.81 9.20 -19.65
C HIS A 198 -10.40 8.59 -19.64
N ARG A 199 -9.71 8.67 -18.50
CA ARG A 199 -8.37 8.09 -18.33
C ARG A 199 -8.45 6.59 -18.08
N ALA A 200 -7.72 5.83 -18.90
CA ALA A 200 -7.50 4.39 -18.80
C ALA A 200 -5.99 4.10 -18.68
N VAL A 201 -5.66 2.92 -18.20
CA VAL A 201 -4.28 2.45 -18.07
C VAL A 201 -4.02 1.35 -19.08
N ALA A 202 -2.93 1.45 -19.83
CA ALA A 202 -2.50 0.45 -20.78
C ALA A 202 -1.09 -0.02 -20.42
N GLN A 203 -0.86 -1.32 -20.53
CA GLN A 203 0.47 -1.90 -20.57
C GLN A 203 0.68 -2.50 -21.97
N PRO A 204 1.78 -2.18 -22.66
CA PRO A 204 2.06 -2.78 -23.96
C PRO A 204 2.31 -4.29 -23.84
N ASP A 205 1.72 -5.07 -24.74
CA ASP A 205 1.94 -6.52 -24.83
C ASP A 205 3.43 -6.87 -24.97
N GLY A 206 3.88 -7.86 -24.21
CA GLY A 206 5.24 -8.40 -24.30
C GLY A 206 6.34 -7.49 -23.75
N GLY A 207 5.99 -6.50 -22.93
CA GLY A 207 6.97 -5.76 -22.13
C GLY A 207 7.69 -6.65 -21.11
N ASP A 208 8.94 -6.30 -20.80
CA ASP A 208 9.67 -6.87 -19.67
C ASP A 208 9.04 -6.33 -18.38
N GLY A 209 8.26 -7.15 -17.66
CA GLY A 209 7.63 -6.76 -16.40
C GLY A 209 6.40 -7.59 -16.04
N MET A 210 5.89 -7.39 -14.83
CA MET A 210 4.65 -8.02 -14.35
C MET A 210 3.46 -7.57 -15.21
N PRO A 211 2.59 -8.49 -15.67
CA PRO A 211 1.40 -8.11 -16.41
C PRO A 211 0.47 -7.30 -15.50
N LEU A 212 0.00 -6.17 -15.99
CA LEU A 212 -0.99 -5.35 -15.34
C LEU A 212 -2.33 -6.07 -15.45
N TYR A 213 -2.83 -6.48 -14.31
CA TYR A 213 -4.24 -6.77 -14.16
C TYR A 213 -4.92 -5.45 -13.76
N SER A 214 -5.83 -4.93 -14.59
CA SER A 214 -6.58 -3.71 -14.27
C SER A 214 -7.93 -3.70 -14.95
N LEU A 215 -8.96 -3.31 -14.22
CA LEU A 215 -10.29 -3.08 -14.77
C LEU A 215 -10.35 -1.78 -15.59
N ARG A 216 -9.35 -0.89 -15.48
CA ARG A 216 -9.28 0.37 -16.23
C ARG A 216 -8.56 0.25 -17.58
N ALA A 217 -8.58 -0.93 -18.19
CA ALA A 217 -8.06 -1.09 -19.55
C ALA A 217 -8.84 -0.22 -20.56
N PRO A 218 -8.21 0.27 -21.65
CA PRO A 218 -8.87 1.13 -22.63
C PRO A 218 -10.12 0.52 -23.28
N GLU A 219 -10.15 -0.80 -23.38
CA GLU A 219 -11.23 -1.62 -23.95
C GLU A 219 -12.24 -2.11 -22.90
N ALA A 220 -12.01 -1.88 -21.62
CA ALA A 220 -12.93 -2.33 -20.57
C ALA A 220 -14.28 -1.61 -20.68
N GLU A 221 -15.36 -2.36 -20.85
CA GLU A 221 -16.73 -1.83 -20.87
C GLU A 221 -17.38 -1.84 -19.48
N GLU A 222 -16.95 -2.76 -18.61
CA GLU A 222 -17.53 -2.97 -17.27
C GLU A 222 -17.09 -1.89 -16.27
N PHE A 223 -15.93 -1.26 -16.51
CA PHE A 223 -15.44 -0.22 -15.60
C PHE A 223 -16.25 1.08 -15.73
N PRO A 224 -16.74 1.65 -14.62
CA PRO A 224 -17.64 2.81 -14.64
C PRO A 224 -16.89 4.14 -14.85
N PHE A 225 -16.23 4.33 -16.00
CA PHE A 225 -15.36 5.49 -16.31
C PHE A 225 -16.01 6.85 -16.06
N ALA A 226 -17.28 7.01 -16.43
CA ALA A 226 -18.01 8.26 -16.25
C ALA A 226 -18.26 8.57 -14.77
N ALA A 227 -18.70 7.59 -13.99
CA ALA A 227 -18.95 7.76 -12.57
C ALA A 227 -17.64 7.93 -11.79
N TRP A 228 -16.59 7.20 -12.16
CA TRP A 228 -15.24 7.39 -11.61
C TRP A 228 -14.71 8.82 -11.87
N SER A 229 -14.89 9.33 -13.08
CA SER A 229 -14.49 10.71 -13.41
C SER A 229 -15.33 11.75 -12.67
N ALA A 230 -16.61 11.46 -12.42
CA ALA A 230 -17.48 12.32 -11.60
C ALA A 230 -17.01 12.36 -10.14
N LEU A 231 -16.63 11.21 -9.56
CA LEU A 231 -16.03 11.12 -8.22
C LEU A 231 -14.76 11.97 -8.12
N LEU A 232 -13.82 11.82 -9.06
CA LEU A 232 -12.57 12.61 -9.07
C LEU A 232 -12.83 14.11 -9.27
N SER A 233 -13.74 14.47 -10.16
CA SER A 233 -14.11 15.88 -10.38
C SER A 233 -14.73 16.49 -9.12
N ARG A 234 -15.57 15.73 -8.41
CA ARG A 234 -16.17 16.18 -7.16
C ARG A 234 -15.13 16.39 -6.07
N ALA A 235 -14.14 15.50 -5.98
CA ALA A 235 -13.03 15.66 -5.06
C ALA A 235 -12.25 16.97 -5.33
N GLU A 236 -11.93 17.28 -6.59
CA GLU A 236 -11.29 18.56 -6.95
C GLU A 236 -12.17 19.78 -6.62
N ASP A 237 -13.48 19.69 -6.84
CA ASP A 237 -14.43 20.76 -6.50
C ASP A 237 -14.44 21.05 -5.00
N LEU A 238 -14.42 20.03 -4.15
CA LEU A 238 -14.36 20.18 -2.69
C LEU A 238 -13.09 20.91 -2.25
N LEU A 239 -11.93 20.53 -2.80
CA LEU A 239 -10.66 21.20 -2.52
C LEU A 239 -10.65 22.64 -3.07
N THR A 240 -11.27 22.88 -4.22
CA THR A 240 -11.40 24.22 -4.84
C THR A 240 -12.34 25.13 -4.06
N ALA A 241 -13.41 24.58 -3.48
CA ALA A 241 -14.33 25.31 -2.63
C ALA A 241 -13.63 25.87 -1.38
N VAL A 242 -12.76 25.08 -0.74
CA VAL A 242 -11.93 25.54 0.39
C VAL A 242 -11.08 26.74 -0.01
N ARG A 243 -10.39 26.66 -1.15
CA ARG A 243 -9.52 27.73 -1.68
C ARG A 243 -10.26 29.03 -1.98
N SER A 244 -11.58 28.94 -2.12
CA SER A 244 -12.45 30.08 -2.41
C SER A 244 -12.96 30.79 -1.15
N ASP A 245 -12.67 30.26 0.05
CA ASP A 245 -13.08 30.86 1.32
C ASP A 245 -12.50 32.29 1.47
N PRO A 246 -13.34 33.32 1.72
CA PRO A 246 -12.89 34.70 1.88
C PRO A 246 -11.84 34.91 2.97
N ALA A 247 -11.82 34.09 4.03
CA ALA A 247 -10.85 34.19 5.11
C ALA A 247 -9.40 34.05 4.61
N LEU A 248 -9.17 33.27 3.56
CA LEU A 248 -7.84 33.08 2.96
C LEU A 248 -7.28 34.34 2.28
N ARG A 249 -8.12 35.36 2.03
CA ARG A 249 -7.69 36.64 1.45
C ARG A 249 -7.17 37.62 2.50
N ALA A 250 -7.40 37.36 3.79
CA ALA A 250 -6.90 38.22 4.86
C ALA A 250 -5.35 38.32 4.79
N ALA A 251 -4.81 39.52 5.00
CA ALA A 251 -3.38 39.77 4.83
C ALA A 251 -2.53 38.89 5.78
N ASP A 252 -2.96 38.75 7.03
CA ASP A 252 -2.27 37.94 8.05
C ASP A 252 -2.31 36.45 7.71
N VAL A 253 -3.43 35.95 7.18
CA VAL A 253 -3.55 34.56 6.73
C VAL A 253 -2.59 34.29 5.56
N ARG A 254 -2.54 35.17 4.56
CA ARG A 254 -1.61 35.01 3.42
C ARG A 254 -0.15 35.04 3.84
N ALA A 255 0.22 35.95 4.75
CA ALA A 255 1.57 36.04 5.27
C ALA A 255 1.97 34.78 6.06
N ALA A 256 1.07 34.29 6.92
CA ALA A 256 1.30 33.06 7.68
C ALA A 256 1.35 31.82 6.77
N LEU A 257 0.48 31.73 5.75
CA LEU A 257 0.50 30.65 4.77
C LEU A 257 1.83 30.60 4.00
N GLU A 258 2.32 31.73 3.50
CA GLU A 258 3.57 31.76 2.75
C GLU A 258 4.75 31.27 3.61
N ALA A 259 4.81 31.68 4.88
CA ALA A 259 5.83 31.21 5.82
C ALA A 259 5.78 29.69 6.04
N CYS A 260 4.62 29.06 5.88
CA CYS A 260 4.46 27.61 6.02
C CYS A 260 4.90 26.82 4.77
N THR A 261 5.11 27.44 3.62
CA THR A 261 5.37 26.71 2.36
C THR A 261 6.84 26.34 2.12
N GLY A 262 7.77 26.89 2.91
CA GLY A 262 9.19 26.55 2.82
C GLY A 262 9.57 25.28 3.62
N PRO A 263 10.83 24.81 3.55
CA PRO A 263 11.28 23.58 4.24
C PRO A 263 11.06 23.57 5.75
N GLU A 264 11.30 24.71 6.40
CA GLU A 264 11.05 24.90 7.85
C GLU A 264 9.64 25.41 8.16
N GLY A 265 8.75 25.38 7.17
CA GLY A 265 7.42 25.96 7.25
C GLY A 265 6.54 25.34 8.32
N HIS A 266 6.78 24.08 8.67
CA HIS A 266 6.12 23.38 9.77
C HIS A 266 6.31 24.07 11.14
N THR A 267 7.32 24.94 11.30
CA THR A 267 7.53 25.72 12.53
C THR A 267 6.58 26.92 12.66
N HIS A 268 5.85 27.27 11.60
CA HIS A 268 4.96 28.44 11.52
C HIS A 268 3.46 28.10 11.59
N LEU A 269 3.11 26.86 11.96
CA LEU A 269 1.72 26.38 11.99
C LEU A 269 0.83 27.08 13.02
N ALA A 270 1.34 27.34 14.23
CA ALA A 270 0.56 28.01 15.28
C ALA A 270 0.13 29.45 14.88
N PRO A 271 1.03 30.31 14.33
CA PRO A 271 0.63 31.58 13.73
C PRO A 271 -0.45 31.44 12.64
N LEU A 272 -0.35 30.43 11.78
CA LEU A 272 -1.34 30.18 10.73
C LEU A 272 -2.71 29.80 11.30
N ALA A 273 -2.76 28.87 12.25
CA ALA A 273 -4.01 28.46 12.91
C ALA A 273 -4.71 29.63 13.61
N ALA A 274 -3.94 30.49 14.29
CA ALA A 274 -4.45 31.71 14.91
C ALA A 274 -5.01 32.71 13.88
N ALA A 275 -4.29 32.94 12.78
CA ALA A 275 -4.73 33.83 11.72
C ALA A 275 -6.02 33.33 11.03
N LEU A 276 -6.11 32.03 10.72
CA LEU A 276 -7.30 31.40 10.13
C LEU A 276 -8.52 31.55 11.05
N SER A 277 -8.34 31.28 12.35
CA SER A 277 -9.40 31.40 13.36
C SER A 277 -9.88 32.85 13.49
N ALA A 278 -8.95 33.82 13.54
CA ALA A 278 -9.28 35.24 13.60
C ALA A 278 -9.99 35.76 12.34
N ALA A 279 -9.65 35.20 11.17
CA ALA A 279 -10.31 35.51 9.91
C ALA A 279 -11.68 34.82 9.74
N GLY A 280 -12.09 33.97 10.70
CA GLY A 280 -13.38 33.30 10.70
C GLY A 280 -13.47 32.11 9.73
N PHE A 281 -12.34 31.52 9.34
CA PHE A 281 -12.28 30.29 8.55
C PHE A 281 -12.98 29.15 9.31
N ARG A 282 -13.78 28.30 8.62
CA ARG A 282 -14.68 27.34 9.29
C ARG A 282 -14.46 25.86 8.97
N HIS A 283 -13.53 25.52 8.08
CA HIS A 283 -13.26 24.11 7.78
C HIS A 283 -12.51 23.45 8.94
N SER A 284 -13.25 22.71 9.77
CA SER A 284 -12.76 22.08 11.00
C SER A 284 -11.63 21.09 10.76
N ALA A 285 -11.71 20.28 9.70
CA ALA A 285 -10.67 19.32 9.33
C ALA A 285 -9.32 20.03 9.10
N LEU A 286 -9.33 21.12 8.34
CA LEU A 286 -8.12 21.91 8.06
C LEU A 286 -7.64 22.69 9.27
N LEU A 287 -8.54 23.34 10.02
CA LEU A 287 -8.17 24.04 11.26
C LEU A 287 -7.48 23.10 12.26
N ARG A 288 -8.01 21.88 12.41
CA ARG A 288 -7.39 20.85 13.25
C ARG A 288 -6.05 20.41 12.69
N ALA A 289 -5.95 20.13 11.39
CA ALA A 289 -4.71 19.71 10.75
C ALA A 289 -3.59 20.74 10.90
N VAL A 290 -3.90 22.05 10.93
CA VAL A 290 -2.88 23.09 11.17
C VAL A 290 -2.65 23.36 12.66
N GLY A 291 -3.69 23.30 13.50
CA GLY A 291 -3.61 23.68 14.91
C GLY A 291 -3.10 22.57 15.82
N GLU A 292 -3.54 21.34 15.59
CA GLU A 292 -3.27 20.15 16.40
C GLU A 292 -3.05 18.91 15.50
N PRO A 293 -2.04 18.94 14.60
CA PRO A 293 -1.74 17.78 13.77
C PRO A 293 -1.26 16.60 14.60
N ILE A 294 -1.70 15.39 14.24
CA ILE A 294 -1.13 14.14 14.79
C ILE A 294 0.19 13.77 14.11
N ALA A 295 0.38 14.21 12.87
CA ALA A 295 1.60 14.01 12.10
C ALA A 295 1.94 15.25 11.28
N ARG A 296 3.23 15.46 11.01
CA ARG A 296 3.68 16.59 10.17
C ARG A 296 3.07 16.55 8.76
N ALA A 297 2.83 15.35 8.21
CA ALA A 297 2.18 15.17 6.92
C ALA A 297 0.70 15.63 6.90
N GLU A 298 -0.02 15.51 8.03
CA GLU A 298 -1.39 16.04 8.17
C GLU A 298 -1.41 17.56 8.02
N ALA A 299 -0.44 18.26 8.62
CA ALA A 299 -0.36 19.71 8.47
C ALA A 299 0.11 20.13 7.07
N ALA A 300 0.98 19.34 6.43
CA ALA A 300 1.53 19.64 5.11
C ALA A 300 0.44 19.70 4.03
N TRP A 301 -0.42 18.69 3.94
CA TRP A 301 -1.50 18.69 2.93
C TRP A 301 -2.52 19.80 3.17
N ALA A 302 -2.75 20.16 4.44
CA ALA A 302 -3.63 21.26 4.79
C ALA A 302 -3.05 22.59 4.30
N VAL A 303 -1.75 22.83 4.53
CA VAL A 303 -1.04 24.00 3.99
C VAL A 303 -1.06 24.01 2.46
N GLU A 304 -0.86 22.88 1.78
CA GLU A 304 -0.96 22.79 0.32
C GLU A 304 -2.33 23.20 -0.21
N THR A 305 -3.38 22.69 0.42
CA THR A 305 -4.77 22.98 0.06
C THR A 305 -5.05 24.47 0.23
N LEU A 306 -4.74 25.03 1.41
CA LEU A 306 -5.00 26.42 1.78
C LEU A 306 -4.19 27.42 0.94
N ALA A 307 -2.93 27.10 0.64
CA ALA A 307 -2.03 27.94 -0.15
C ALA A 307 -2.16 27.71 -1.67
N ALA A 308 -3.08 26.83 -2.10
CA ALA A 308 -3.24 26.41 -3.50
C ALA A 308 -1.92 25.96 -4.16
N ARG A 309 -1.07 25.26 -3.40
CA ARG A 309 0.16 24.65 -3.92
C ARG A 309 -0.14 23.30 -4.58
N PRO A 310 0.72 22.83 -5.51
CA PRO A 310 0.61 21.47 -6.03
C PRO A 310 0.60 20.44 -4.89
N ARG A 311 -0.25 19.41 -5.01
CA ARG A 311 -0.30 18.31 -4.03
C ARG A 311 1.08 17.66 -3.91
N GLY A 312 1.53 17.44 -2.68
CA GLY A 312 2.82 16.84 -2.36
C GLY A 312 4.01 17.82 -2.28
N SER A 313 3.88 19.04 -2.82
CA SER A 313 5.00 19.98 -2.88
C SER A 313 5.48 20.51 -1.53
N VAL A 314 4.58 20.74 -0.56
CA VAL A 314 4.95 21.18 0.78
C VAL A 314 5.43 19.97 1.59
N THR A 315 4.82 18.79 1.39
CA THR A 315 5.30 17.55 1.98
C THR A 315 6.75 17.28 1.58
N ALA A 316 7.06 17.25 0.27
CA ALA A 316 8.43 17.06 -0.21
C ALA A 316 9.39 18.12 0.37
N ALA A 317 8.98 19.39 0.45
CA ALA A 317 9.79 20.45 1.03
C ALA A 317 10.10 20.24 2.53
N TRP A 318 9.11 19.80 3.32
CA TRP A 318 9.24 19.66 4.78
C TRP A 318 9.98 18.40 5.24
N PHE A 319 9.93 17.34 4.43
CA PHE A 319 10.55 16.05 4.76
C PHE A 319 11.87 15.84 4.02
N GLY A 320 12.06 16.50 2.88
CA GLY A 320 13.24 16.33 2.04
C GLY A 320 13.26 14.98 1.33
N PRO A 321 14.43 14.56 0.84
CA PRO A 321 14.57 13.34 0.05
C PRO A 321 14.06 12.10 0.77
N SER A 322 13.18 11.34 0.12
CA SER A 322 12.72 10.07 0.64
C SER A 322 13.89 9.07 0.75
N PRO A 323 13.96 8.30 1.85
CA PRO A 323 14.91 7.20 1.97
C PRO A 323 14.68 6.10 0.92
N LEU A 324 13.51 6.04 0.27
CA LEU A 324 13.18 5.07 -0.78
C LEU A 324 13.60 5.52 -2.18
N THR A 325 14.00 6.79 -2.38
CA THR A 325 14.36 7.32 -3.71
C THR A 325 15.52 6.57 -4.36
N GLY A 326 16.46 6.06 -3.57
CA GLY A 326 17.58 5.23 -4.03
C GLY A 326 17.36 3.72 -3.88
N SER A 327 16.21 3.31 -3.34
CA SER A 327 15.95 1.90 -3.04
C SER A 327 15.81 1.07 -4.30
N ARG A 328 16.21 -0.20 -4.18
CA ARG A 328 16.12 -1.19 -5.24
C ARG A 328 15.47 -2.44 -4.70
N THR A 329 14.68 -3.07 -5.56
CA THR A 329 14.01 -4.32 -5.26
C THR A 329 14.25 -5.28 -6.42
N TRP A 330 14.51 -6.55 -6.09
CA TRP A 330 14.64 -7.63 -7.06
C TRP A 330 13.70 -8.75 -6.66
N ARG A 331 12.92 -9.27 -7.61
CA ARG A 331 12.18 -10.52 -7.44
C ARG A 331 12.95 -11.67 -8.04
N LEU A 332 13.16 -12.70 -7.25
CA LEU A 332 13.94 -13.87 -7.61
C LEU A 332 13.09 -15.13 -7.48
N ALA A 333 13.13 -15.97 -8.50
CA ALA A 333 12.51 -17.28 -8.45
C ALA A 333 13.53 -18.32 -7.92
N LEU A 334 13.19 -18.99 -6.82
CA LEU A 334 13.97 -20.08 -6.25
C LEU A 334 13.23 -21.41 -6.44
N THR A 335 13.82 -22.31 -7.22
CA THR A 335 13.28 -23.66 -7.44
C THR A 335 14.01 -24.68 -6.56
N LEU A 336 13.24 -25.47 -5.82
CA LEU A 336 13.72 -26.55 -4.95
C LEU A 336 13.16 -27.91 -5.40
N PRO A 337 14.01 -28.92 -5.68
CA PRO A 337 13.51 -30.26 -6.00
C PRO A 337 12.80 -30.92 -4.82
N ALA A 338 11.64 -31.51 -5.09
CA ALA A 338 10.83 -32.21 -4.08
C ALA A 338 11.29 -33.66 -3.85
N ALA A 339 11.95 -34.26 -4.84
CA ALA A 339 12.36 -35.66 -4.78
C ALA A 339 13.31 -35.93 -3.59
N GLY A 340 12.93 -36.89 -2.74
CA GLY A 340 13.72 -37.29 -1.57
C GLY A 340 13.66 -36.29 -0.41
N ARG A 341 12.74 -35.31 -0.43
CA ARG A 341 12.56 -34.32 0.63
C ARG A 341 11.27 -34.59 1.43
N PRO A 342 11.22 -34.17 2.70
CA PRO A 342 9.98 -34.13 3.48
C PRO A 342 8.91 -33.26 2.80
N TYR A 343 7.64 -33.55 3.08
CA TYR A 343 6.50 -32.81 2.52
C TYR A 343 6.57 -31.29 2.80
N ARG A 344 6.90 -30.88 4.03
CA ARG A 344 7.05 -29.46 4.44
C ARG A 344 8.41 -28.84 4.09
N PHE A 345 9.27 -29.52 3.33
CA PHE A 345 10.65 -29.05 3.15
C PHE A 345 10.76 -27.67 2.51
N ALA A 346 9.90 -27.36 1.53
CA ALA A 346 9.91 -26.06 0.87
C ALA A 346 9.44 -24.95 1.80
N GLN A 347 8.37 -25.19 2.57
CA GLN A 347 7.84 -24.28 3.57
C GLN A 347 8.86 -23.99 4.67
N ASP A 348 9.52 -25.03 5.20
CA ASP A 348 10.56 -24.86 6.22
C ASP A 348 11.74 -24.02 5.70
N VAL A 349 12.11 -24.20 4.42
CA VAL A 349 13.18 -23.41 3.77
C VAL A 349 12.72 -21.97 3.54
N ALA A 350 11.49 -21.75 3.08
CA ALA A 350 10.93 -20.43 2.87
C ALA A 350 10.87 -19.64 4.18
N ALA A 351 10.32 -20.23 5.25
CA ALA A 351 10.24 -19.59 6.56
C ALA A 351 11.61 -19.23 7.15
N GLU A 352 12.59 -20.15 7.10
CA GLU A 352 13.95 -19.86 7.57
C GLU A 352 14.62 -18.76 6.71
N LEU A 353 14.37 -18.78 5.40
CA LEU A 353 14.91 -17.79 4.50
C LEU A 353 14.28 -16.41 4.73
N SER A 354 12.96 -16.32 4.89
CA SER A 354 12.25 -15.07 5.16
C SER A 354 12.74 -14.46 6.46
N ALA A 355 12.77 -15.23 7.54
CA ALA A 355 13.29 -14.77 8.83
C ALA A 355 14.73 -14.23 8.71
N ALA A 356 15.61 -14.94 8.00
CA ALA A 356 16.99 -14.51 7.81
C ALA A 356 17.13 -13.24 6.94
N LEU A 357 16.28 -13.06 5.93
CA LEU A 357 16.24 -11.87 5.09
C LEU A 357 15.65 -10.68 5.84
N GLU A 358 14.58 -10.88 6.59
CA GLU A 358 13.91 -9.86 7.41
C GLU A 358 14.81 -9.36 8.53
N ASP A 359 15.47 -10.26 9.27
CA ASP A 359 16.44 -9.92 10.32
C ASP A 359 17.59 -9.05 9.79
N ALA A 360 17.99 -9.30 8.53
CA ALA A 360 19.01 -8.52 7.85
C ALA A 360 18.46 -7.22 7.22
N GLY A 361 17.14 -7.05 7.15
CA GLY A 361 16.48 -5.98 6.41
C GLY A 361 16.68 -6.06 4.89
N LEU A 362 16.89 -7.28 4.38
CA LEU A 362 17.24 -7.56 2.99
C LEU A 362 16.11 -8.14 2.15
N GLY A 363 14.91 -8.37 2.72
CA GLY A 363 13.76 -8.85 1.96
C GLY A 363 12.94 -9.90 2.71
N TRP A 364 12.27 -10.78 1.98
CA TRP A 364 11.45 -11.89 2.47
C TRP A 364 11.41 -13.02 1.44
N ALA A 365 10.89 -14.19 1.82
CA ALA A 365 10.70 -15.32 0.91
C ALA A 365 9.44 -16.12 1.26
N GLU A 366 8.67 -16.53 0.25
CA GLU A 366 7.43 -17.29 0.43
C GLU A 366 7.33 -18.46 -0.56
N THR A 367 6.44 -19.41 -0.31
CA THR A 367 6.20 -20.53 -1.23
C THR A 367 5.04 -20.17 -2.16
N THR A 368 5.29 -20.05 -3.46
CA THR A 368 4.27 -19.59 -4.43
C THR A 368 3.66 -20.71 -5.26
N GLY A 369 4.23 -21.92 -5.22
CA GLY A 369 3.61 -23.06 -5.88
C GLY A 369 4.49 -24.27 -6.01
N SER A 370 3.99 -25.22 -6.80
CA SER A 370 4.70 -26.45 -7.06
C SER A 370 4.36 -27.05 -8.43
N THR A 371 5.30 -27.82 -8.96
CA THR A 371 5.11 -28.56 -10.20
C THR A 371 5.00 -30.04 -9.89
N SER A 372 3.92 -30.67 -10.37
CA SER A 372 3.71 -32.11 -10.28
C SER A 372 3.75 -32.74 -11.67
N ARG A 373 4.20 -34.00 -11.76
CA ARG A 373 4.06 -34.81 -12.99
C ARG A 373 3.38 -36.13 -12.66
N GLN A 374 2.75 -36.74 -13.65
CA GLN A 374 2.30 -38.13 -13.53
C GLN A 374 3.50 -39.08 -13.61
N ASP A 375 3.56 -40.04 -12.69
CA ASP A 375 4.49 -41.16 -12.74
C ASP A 375 4.00 -42.24 -13.72
N GLU A 376 4.75 -43.35 -13.82
CA GLU A 376 4.43 -44.49 -14.70
C GLU A 376 3.09 -45.17 -14.36
N ASN A 377 2.55 -44.94 -13.16
CA ASN A 377 1.27 -45.47 -12.70
C ASN A 377 0.11 -44.47 -12.86
N GLY A 378 0.36 -43.29 -13.43
CA GLY A 378 -0.61 -42.20 -13.55
C GLY A 378 -0.83 -41.42 -12.25
N THR A 379 -0.01 -41.63 -11.23
CA THR A 379 -0.08 -40.90 -9.95
C THR A 379 0.68 -39.58 -10.06
N TYR A 380 0.08 -38.48 -9.62
CA TYR A 380 0.77 -37.20 -9.55
C TYR A 380 1.81 -37.22 -8.43
N VAL A 381 3.07 -37.00 -8.79
CA VAL A 381 4.18 -36.84 -7.88
C VAL A 381 4.71 -35.42 -7.97
N LEU A 382 4.92 -34.81 -6.81
CA LEU A 382 5.56 -33.50 -6.67
C LEU A 382 7.00 -33.59 -7.18
N VAL A 383 7.38 -32.71 -8.10
CA VAL A 383 8.72 -32.70 -8.72
C VAL A 383 9.55 -31.57 -8.16
N GLU A 384 8.98 -30.37 -8.10
CA GLU A 384 9.67 -29.14 -7.69
C GLU A 384 8.71 -28.23 -6.94
N ASN A 385 9.24 -27.47 -5.98
CA ASN A 385 8.58 -26.35 -5.34
C ASN A 385 9.19 -25.05 -5.85
N LEU A 386 8.35 -24.02 -5.96
CA LEU A 386 8.72 -22.68 -6.36
C LEU A 386 8.55 -21.76 -5.15
N LEU A 387 9.60 -20.99 -4.88
CA LEU A 387 9.60 -19.92 -3.90
C LEU A 387 9.78 -18.59 -4.64
N ASP A 388 9.02 -17.58 -4.24
CA ASP A 388 9.32 -16.19 -4.57
C ASP A 388 10.21 -15.61 -3.48
N VAL A 389 11.19 -14.81 -3.88
CA VAL A 389 12.17 -14.20 -2.98
C VAL A 389 12.32 -12.74 -3.39
N LEU A 390 11.79 -11.87 -2.55
CA LEU A 390 11.97 -10.44 -2.69
C LEU A 390 13.25 -10.02 -2.01
N VAL A 391 14.11 -9.29 -2.72
CA VAL A 391 15.39 -8.78 -2.21
C VAL A 391 15.43 -7.27 -2.27
N ARG A 392 15.90 -6.63 -1.19
CA ARG A 392 15.98 -5.19 -0.99
C ARG A 392 17.44 -4.72 -0.96
N ASP A 393 17.73 -3.67 -1.73
CA ASP A 393 18.92 -2.80 -1.71
C ASP A 393 20.31 -3.45 -1.90
N ASP A 394 20.59 -4.63 -1.33
CA ASP A 394 21.88 -5.36 -1.38
C ASP A 394 21.69 -6.80 -1.89
N LEU A 395 21.58 -6.95 -3.21
CA LEU A 395 21.46 -8.24 -3.88
C LEU A 395 22.62 -9.21 -3.55
N PRO A 396 23.91 -8.82 -3.59
CA PRO A 396 25.01 -9.71 -3.18
C PRO A 396 24.89 -10.20 -1.74
N GLY A 397 24.52 -9.33 -0.79
CA GLY A 397 24.30 -9.70 0.60
C GLY A 397 23.18 -10.73 0.77
N ALA A 398 22.05 -10.50 0.10
CA ALA A 398 20.91 -11.42 0.13
C ALA A 398 21.23 -12.77 -0.52
N VAL A 399 21.91 -12.79 -1.68
CA VAL A 399 22.37 -14.05 -2.32
C VAL A 399 23.31 -14.84 -1.39
N GLY A 400 24.17 -14.14 -0.63
CA GLY A 400 25.00 -14.75 0.39
C GLY A 400 24.19 -15.41 1.53
N LEU A 401 23.11 -14.76 1.99
CA LEU A 401 22.17 -15.34 2.97
C LEU A 401 21.42 -16.54 2.41
N ILE A 402 20.80 -16.40 1.24
CA ILE A 402 20.09 -17.47 0.53
C ILE A 402 20.99 -18.70 0.42
N SER A 403 22.23 -18.51 -0.03
CA SER A 403 23.17 -19.61 -0.16
C SER A 403 23.47 -20.31 1.17
N ARG A 404 23.68 -19.55 2.27
CA ARG A 404 23.92 -20.13 3.60
C ARG A 404 22.75 -20.99 4.09
N VAL A 405 21.52 -20.50 3.98
CA VAL A 405 20.31 -21.26 4.36
C VAL A 405 20.20 -22.53 3.52
N LEU A 406 20.37 -22.43 2.20
CA LEU A 406 20.32 -23.59 1.31
C LEU A 406 21.44 -24.61 1.59
N HIS A 407 22.63 -24.17 1.97
CA HIS A 407 23.72 -25.08 2.36
C HIS A 407 23.43 -25.78 3.69
N ALA A 408 22.89 -25.08 4.69
CA ALA A 408 22.49 -25.67 5.96
C ALA A 408 21.42 -26.76 5.77
N ARG A 409 20.51 -26.56 4.81
CA ARG A 409 19.46 -27.52 4.42
C ARG A 409 19.89 -28.54 3.36
N GLN A 410 21.17 -28.58 3.00
CA GLN A 410 21.75 -29.47 1.98
C GLN A 410 21.00 -29.39 0.63
N ALA A 411 20.53 -28.20 0.26
CA ALA A 411 19.76 -27.92 -0.96
C ALA A 411 20.54 -27.14 -2.02
N ALA A 412 21.62 -26.45 -1.64
CA ALA A 412 22.33 -25.51 -2.50
C ALA A 412 22.82 -26.10 -3.84
N GLU A 413 23.23 -27.37 -3.87
CA GLU A 413 23.71 -28.02 -5.11
C GLU A 413 22.59 -28.27 -6.12
N THR A 414 21.36 -28.44 -5.63
CA THR A 414 20.18 -28.82 -6.42
C THR A 414 19.22 -27.65 -6.66
N ALA A 415 19.34 -26.59 -5.87
CA ALA A 415 18.52 -25.40 -5.98
C ALA A 415 18.89 -24.57 -7.21
N VAL A 416 17.90 -23.87 -7.77
CA VAL A 416 18.09 -22.97 -8.90
C VAL A 416 17.49 -21.62 -8.55
N LEU A 417 18.35 -20.61 -8.39
CA LEU A 417 17.96 -19.21 -8.20
C LEU A 417 18.05 -18.46 -9.53
N ARG A 418 17.04 -17.67 -9.87
CA ARG A 418 16.98 -16.86 -11.10
C ARG A 418 16.33 -15.51 -10.83
N HIS A 419 16.58 -14.54 -11.70
CA HIS A 419 15.70 -13.37 -11.81
C HIS A 419 14.32 -13.82 -12.32
N GLU A 420 13.25 -13.27 -11.74
CA GLU A 420 11.89 -13.49 -12.23
C GLU A 420 11.64 -12.73 -13.54
N GLU A 421 12.14 -11.49 -13.60
CA GLU A 421 12.12 -10.62 -14.77
C GLU A 421 13.10 -11.07 -15.86
N GLN A 422 12.84 -10.65 -17.10
CA GLN A 422 13.75 -10.95 -18.21
C GLN A 422 14.98 -10.03 -18.19
N PRO A 423 16.18 -10.55 -18.52
CA PRO A 423 16.48 -11.96 -18.78
C PRO A 423 16.48 -12.79 -17.50
N ARG A 424 15.84 -13.97 -17.54
CA ARG A 424 15.70 -14.91 -16.40
C ARG A 424 17.00 -15.68 -16.13
N ASP A 425 18.08 -14.92 -15.97
CA ASP A 425 19.42 -15.44 -15.81
C ASP A 425 19.56 -16.17 -14.49
N ARG A 426 20.31 -17.27 -14.51
CA ARG A 426 20.63 -18.03 -13.31
C ARG A 426 21.62 -17.26 -12.45
N ILE A 427 21.29 -17.09 -11.18
CA ILE A 427 22.14 -16.47 -10.18
C ILE A 427 22.98 -17.58 -9.51
N PRO A 428 24.32 -17.52 -9.57
CA PRO A 428 25.16 -18.51 -8.93
C PRO A 428 25.10 -18.37 -7.40
N LEU A 429 24.88 -19.49 -6.70
CA LEU A 429 24.93 -19.56 -5.25
C LEU A 429 26.40 -19.73 -4.79
N PRO A 430 26.98 -18.77 -4.05
CA PRO A 430 28.37 -18.85 -3.60
C PRO A 430 28.54 -19.93 -2.53
N ALA A 431 29.69 -20.63 -2.52
CA ALA A 431 30.02 -21.54 -1.42
C ALA A 431 30.07 -20.77 -0.08
N PRO A 432 29.70 -21.40 1.04
CA PRO A 432 29.76 -20.76 2.34
C PRO A 432 31.23 -20.40 2.67
N PRO A 433 31.48 -19.27 3.35
CA PRO A 433 32.82 -18.94 3.82
C PRO A 433 33.32 -20.07 4.73
N ALA A 434 34.57 -20.47 4.52
CA ALA A 434 35.24 -21.58 5.20
C ALA A 434 35.47 -21.35 6.70
#